data_AF-A0AAD6FKN3-F1
#
_entry.id   AF-A0AAD6FKN3-F1
#
_cell.length_a   1.000
_cell.length_b   1.000
_cell.length_c   1.000
_cell.angle_alpha   90.00
_cell.angle_beta   90.00
_cell.angle_gamma   90.00
#
_symmetry.space_group_name_H-M   'P 1'
#
loop_
_entity.id
_entity.type
_entity.pdbx_description
1 polymer ?
#
loop_
_entity_poly.entity_id
_entity_poly.type
_entity_poly.pdbx_seq_one_letter_code
_entity_poly.pdbx_strand_id
1 'polypeptide(L)'
;MGRQEEGIDLGGPRREYLRLLMETIAGSPMFEGKENCKSLALDSTSLREDRYYLAGRAIAVSLVHGGPPPTVLSPTIFSLLVKGSANPALEEIADPELLNKVRKVVHRVQGPFQRFCEGMKTLGVLDAVRKHPDSFKPLFCYEEHLLSADQMDNLFIIQLSPEGSNKRTAGERVVTYWRDYLQDAEEEGPTKVQKILAFATGASVVPPIGFSPTPSVKFIHNGEDDFASTPLFPIASTCVNCIRLPLHVSYEVFKDKFDFALGNTYGFGRS
;
A
#
# COMPACT_ATOMS: atom_id res chain seq x y z
N MET A 1 -40.99 2.30 -1.56
CA MET A 1 -40.76 2.83 -0.20
C MET A 1 -39.28 2.70 0.11
N GLY A 2 -38.51 3.80 -0.02
CA GLY A 2 -37.11 3.82 0.37
C GLY A 2 -37.02 3.94 1.89
N ARG A 3 -36.33 3.01 2.54
CA ARG A 3 -35.98 3.15 3.96
C ARG A 3 -34.93 4.24 4.08
N GLN A 4 -35.29 5.35 4.74
CA GLN A 4 -34.29 6.27 5.29
C GLN A 4 -33.68 5.57 6.51
N GLU A 5 -32.40 5.23 6.42
CA GLU A 5 -31.61 4.90 7.60
C GLU A 5 -31.17 6.23 8.24
N GLU A 6 -31.77 6.58 9.37
CA GLU A 6 -31.25 7.63 10.25
C GLU A 6 -30.00 7.10 10.96
N GLY A 7 -28.88 7.04 10.23
CA GLY A 7 -27.56 6.84 10.81
C GLY A 7 -27.02 8.17 11.34
N ILE A 8 -26.91 8.31 12.66
CA ILE A 8 -26.17 9.43 13.27
C ILE A 8 -24.70 9.29 12.84
N ASP A 9 -24.21 10.24 12.04
CA ASP A 9 -22.86 10.23 11.48
C ASP A 9 -21.81 10.51 12.57
N LEU A 10 -21.39 9.45 13.26
CA LEU A 10 -20.21 9.45 14.14
C LEU A 10 -18.90 9.32 13.34
N GLY A 11 -18.92 9.54 12.02
CA GLY A 11 -17.76 9.53 11.12
C GLY A 11 -17.57 8.25 10.31
N GLY A 12 -18.31 7.17 10.61
CA GLY A 12 -18.25 5.89 9.89
C GLY A 12 -18.78 5.97 8.46
N PRO A 13 -20.07 6.32 8.25
CA PRO A 13 -20.65 6.44 6.90
C PRO A 13 -19.91 7.45 6.02
N ARG A 14 -19.51 8.59 6.59
CA ARG A 14 -18.73 9.61 5.88
C ARG A 14 -17.36 9.10 5.41
N ARG A 15 -16.63 8.38 6.27
CA ARG A 15 -15.32 7.81 5.89
C ARG A 15 -15.45 6.78 4.78
N GLU A 16 -16.45 5.92 4.87
CA GLU A 16 -16.70 4.89 3.85
C GLU A 16 -17.11 5.51 2.52
N TYR A 17 -17.97 6.53 2.54
CA TYR A 17 -18.31 7.30 1.34
C TYR A 17 -17.06 7.92 0.68
N LEU A 18 -16.19 8.56 1.46
CA LEU A 18 -14.97 9.19 0.92
C LEU A 18 -13.99 8.14 0.37
N ARG A 19 -13.89 6.95 0.99
CA ARG A 19 -13.10 5.83 0.47
C ARG A 19 -13.60 5.37 -0.90
N LEU A 20 -14.89 5.07 -1.01
CA LEU A 20 -15.52 4.67 -2.27
C LEU A 20 -15.40 5.76 -3.35
N LEU A 21 -15.51 7.03 -2.96
CA LEU A 21 -15.32 8.17 -3.85
C LEU A 21 -13.89 8.22 -4.41
N MET A 22 -12.86 8.04 -3.57
CA MET A 22 -11.47 8.01 -4.02
C MET A 22 -11.19 6.84 -4.95
N GLU A 23 -11.71 5.64 -4.65
CA GLU A 23 -11.60 4.45 -5.51
C GLU A 23 -12.27 4.67 -6.87
N THR A 24 -13.47 5.25 -6.87
CA THR A 24 -14.21 5.57 -8.10
C THR A 24 -13.47 6.59 -8.95
N ILE A 25 -12.90 7.63 -8.34
CA ILE A 25 -12.09 8.64 -9.04
C ILE A 25 -10.84 7.98 -9.64
N ALA A 26 -10.10 7.20 -8.85
CA ALA A 26 -8.88 6.53 -9.30
C ALA A 26 -9.12 5.51 -10.43
N GLY A 27 -10.27 4.82 -10.42
CA GLY A 27 -10.68 3.88 -11.45
C GLY A 27 -11.35 4.51 -12.69
N SER A 28 -11.59 5.82 -12.67
CA SER A 28 -12.30 6.51 -13.76
C SER A 28 -11.44 6.69 -15.02
N PRO A 29 -12.06 6.89 -16.21
CA PRO A 29 -11.33 7.17 -17.45
C PRO A 29 -10.58 8.52 -17.44
N MET A 30 -10.71 9.32 -16.37
CA MET A 30 -9.92 10.55 -16.20
C MET A 30 -8.45 10.28 -15.91
N PHE A 31 -8.10 9.07 -15.46
CA PHE A 31 -6.75 8.70 -15.05
C PHE A 31 -6.26 7.48 -15.83
N GLU A 32 -5.05 7.58 -16.39
CA GLU A 32 -4.37 6.50 -17.13
C GLU A 32 -2.98 6.23 -16.56
N GLY A 33 -2.39 5.09 -16.90
CA GLY A 33 -1.06 4.68 -16.41
C GLY A 33 -1.12 3.48 -15.47
N LYS A 34 -0.02 3.24 -14.75
CA LYS A 34 0.09 2.12 -13.79
C LYS A 34 -0.78 2.41 -12.56
N GLU A 35 -1.21 1.37 -11.85
CA GLU A 35 -2.09 1.46 -10.67
C GLU A 35 -1.62 2.51 -9.65
N ASN A 36 -0.31 2.52 -9.36
CA ASN A 36 0.35 3.40 -8.39
C ASN A 36 1.03 4.62 -9.03
N CYS A 37 0.83 4.87 -10.32
CA CYS A 37 1.47 5.98 -11.04
C CYS A 37 0.57 6.42 -12.20
N LYS A 38 -0.48 7.16 -11.84
CA LYS A 38 -1.50 7.64 -12.77
C LYS A 38 -1.22 9.07 -13.24
N SER A 39 -1.47 9.30 -14.52
CA SER A 39 -1.52 10.62 -15.14
C SER A 39 -2.97 10.98 -15.47
N LEU A 40 -3.25 12.26 -15.74
CA LEU A 40 -4.53 12.67 -16.29
C LEU A 40 -4.62 12.25 -17.75
N ALA A 41 -5.62 11.43 -18.07
CA ALA A 41 -5.97 11.08 -19.44
C ALA A 41 -6.80 12.23 -20.06
N LEU A 42 -6.82 12.32 -21.39
CA LEU A 42 -7.79 13.14 -22.09
C LEU A 42 -9.06 12.32 -22.36
N ASP A 43 -10.07 12.48 -21.51
CA ASP A 43 -11.43 12.00 -21.76
C ASP A 43 -12.35 13.18 -22.06
N SER A 44 -12.80 13.28 -23.31
CA SER A 44 -13.62 14.38 -23.79
C SER A 44 -14.98 14.44 -23.08
N THR A 45 -15.53 13.29 -22.70
CA THR A 45 -16.80 13.20 -21.96
C THR A 45 -16.63 13.78 -20.55
N SER A 46 -15.60 13.35 -19.83
CA SER A 46 -15.25 13.87 -18.50
C SER A 46 -14.92 15.36 -18.52
N LEU A 47 -14.29 15.85 -19.58
CA LEU A 47 -14.00 17.28 -19.72
C LEU A 47 -15.29 18.09 -19.90
N ARG A 48 -16.19 17.62 -20.76
CA ARG A 48 -17.49 18.28 -21.03
C ARG A 48 -18.42 18.25 -19.82
N GLU A 49 -18.41 17.17 -19.05
CA GLU A 49 -19.23 16.97 -17.84
C GLU A 49 -18.55 17.47 -16.57
N ASP A 50 -17.43 18.20 -16.73
CA ASP A 50 -16.71 18.84 -15.64
C ASP A 50 -16.18 17.89 -14.55
N ARG A 51 -16.01 16.61 -14.90
CA ARG A 51 -15.61 15.57 -13.96
C ARG A 51 -14.20 15.78 -13.40
N TYR A 52 -13.29 16.41 -14.16
CA TYR A 52 -11.96 16.75 -13.66
C TYR A 52 -12.02 17.77 -12.51
N TYR A 53 -12.88 18.79 -12.63
CA TYR A 53 -13.12 19.75 -11.55
C TYR A 53 -13.74 19.06 -10.34
N LEU A 54 -14.73 18.19 -10.56
CA LEU A 54 -15.34 17.41 -9.48
C LEU A 54 -14.33 16.48 -8.80
N ALA A 55 -13.42 15.86 -9.55
CA ALA A 55 -12.36 15.01 -9.01
C ALA A 55 -11.38 15.81 -8.13
N GLY A 56 -10.89 16.95 -8.61
CA GLY A 56 -10.03 17.83 -7.82
C GLY A 56 -10.73 18.33 -6.55
N ARG A 57 -12.02 18.69 -6.66
CA ARG A 57 -12.82 19.11 -5.51
C ARG A 57 -13.04 17.98 -4.51
N ALA A 58 -13.34 16.78 -4.97
CA ALA A 58 -13.54 15.60 -4.14
C ALA A 58 -12.28 15.24 -3.35
N ILE A 59 -11.11 15.28 -4.00
CA ILE A 59 -9.81 15.07 -3.35
C ILE A 59 -9.58 16.14 -2.26
N ALA A 60 -9.82 17.42 -2.58
CA ALA A 60 -9.66 18.50 -1.61
C ALA A 60 -10.60 18.34 -0.39
N VAL A 61 -11.86 17.97 -0.62
CA VAL A 61 -12.82 17.69 0.46
C VAL A 61 -12.37 16.51 1.31
N SER A 62 -11.88 15.42 0.68
CA SER A 62 -11.38 14.24 1.39
C SER A 62 -10.23 14.62 2.32
N LEU A 63 -9.22 15.36 1.82
CA LEU A 63 -8.06 15.77 2.60
C LEU A 63 -8.42 16.64 3.80
N VAL A 64 -9.28 17.64 3.62
CA VAL A 64 -9.65 18.58 4.70
C VAL A 64 -10.49 17.91 5.79
N HIS A 65 -11.32 16.93 5.43
CA HIS A 65 -12.21 16.26 6.38
C HIS A 65 -11.61 14.96 6.95
N GLY A 66 -10.33 14.68 6.73
CA GLY A 66 -9.64 13.49 7.24
C GLY A 66 -10.11 12.18 6.59
N GLY A 67 -10.60 12.26 5.35
CA GLY A 67 -10.83 11.12 4.48
C GLY A 67 -9.53 10.61 3.84
N PRO A 68 -9.61 9.50 3.09
CA PRO A 68 -8.43 8.92 2.46
C PRO A 68 -7.86 9.85 1.37
N PRO A 69 -6.54 9.98 1.29
CA PRO A 69 -5.87 10.71 0.22
C PRO A 69 -5.87 9.89 -1.09
N PRO A 70 -5.61 10.52 -2.26
CA PRO A 70 -5.70 9.82 -3.54
C PRO A 70 -4.56 8.80 -3.78
N THR A 71 -3.33 9.07 -3.31
CA THR A 71 -2.13 8.19 -3.34
C THR A 71 -1.73 7.54 -4.67
N VAL A 72 -2.44 7.78 -5.78
CA VAL A 72 -2.20 7.11 -7.07
C VAL A 72 -1.58 8.05 -8.12
N LEU A 73 -1.39 9.33 -7.82
CA LEU A 73 -0.92 10.29 -8.81
C LEU A 73 0.57 10.12 -9.08
N SER A 74 0.96 10.21 -10.35
CA SER A 74 2.36 10.21 -10.75
C SER A 74 3.11 11.42 -10.17
N PRO A 75 4.41 11.28 -9.87
CA PRO A 75 5.26 12.39 -9.44
C PRO A 75 5.24 13.59 -10.40
N THR A 76 5.04 13.32 -11.70
CA THR A 76 4.92 14.36 -12.73
C THR A 76 3.69 15.23 -12.50
N ILE A 77 2.49 14.64 -12.32
CA ILE A 77 1.27 15.41 -12.04
C ILE A 77 1.41 16.19 -10.74
N PHE A 78 2.00 15.60 -9.70
CA PHE A 78 2.25 16.30 -8.44
C PHE A 78 3.18 17.50 -8.64
N SER A 79 4.30 17.33 -9.36
CA SER A 79 5.20 18.44 -9.72
C SER A 79 4.45 19.54 -10.49
N LEU A 80 3.52 19.18 -11.38
CA LEU A 80 2.70 20.15 -12.10
C LEU A 80 1.75 20.93 -11.18
N LEU A 81 1.15 20.27 -10.19
CA LEU A 81 0.31 20.94 -9.17
C LEU A 81 1.09 21.99 -8.39
N VAL A 82 2.32 21.64 -7.98
CA VAL A 82 3.24 22.53 -7.25
C VAL A 82 3.68 23.71 -8.12
N LYS A 83 4.11 23.46 -9.37
CA LYS A 83 4.61 24.51 -10.28
C LYS A 83 3.49 25.37 -10.88
N GLY A 84 2.25 24.87 -10.93
CA GLY A 84 1.09 25.57 -11.46
C GLY A 84 1.04 25.71 -12.99
N SER A 85 2.01 25.15 -13.72
CA SER A 85 2.08 25.18 -15.18
C SER A 85 2.76 23.91 -15.71
N ALA A 86 2.21 23.36 -16.79
CA ALA A 86 2.86 22.33 -17.61
C ALA A 86 3.90 22.90 -18.61
N ASN A 87 4.09 24.22 -18.61
CA ASN A 87 4.94 24.95 -19.56
C ASN A 87 6.01 25.79 -18.87
N PRO A 88 7.21 25.23 -18.70
CA PRO A 88 8.42 26.06 -18.68
C PRO A 88 9.38 25.78 -19.85
N ALA A 89 9.22 24.69 -20.61
CA ALA A 89 10.28 24.19 -21.51
C ALA A 89 9.92 24.11 -23.01
N LEU A 90 8.71 24.51 -23.43
CA LEU A 90 8.33 24.45 -24.85
C LEU A 90 9.16 25.40 -25.73
N GLU A 91 9.71 26.46 -25.15
CA GLU A 91 10.45 27.50 -25.89
C GLU A 91 11.91 27.09 -26.21
N GLU A 92 12.43 26.03 -25.58
CA GLU A 92 13.80 25.55 -25.77
C GLU A 92 13.93 24.42 -26.81
N ILE A 93 12.80 23.92 -27.33
CA ILE A 93 12.81 22.85 -28.33
C ILE A 93 13.09 23.45 -29.72
N ALA A 94 14.33 23.31 -30.18
CA ALA A 94 14.78 23.81 -31.48
C ALA A 94 14.13 23.09 -32.69
N ASP A 95 13.68 21.83 -32.51
CA ASP A 95 13.06 21.03 -33.56
C ASP A 95 11.56 21.41 -33.74
N PRO A 96 11.16 21.96 -34.90
CA PRO A 96 9.78 22.41 -35.13
C PRO A 96 8.74 21.29 -35.18
N GLU A 97 9.12 20.07 -35.57
CA GLU A 97 8.20 18.93 -35.65
C GLU A 97 7.98 18.32 -34.26
N LEU A 98 9.05 18.17 -33.48
CA LEU A 98 9.00 17.78 -32.08
C LEU A 98 8.22 18.81 -31.26
N LEU A 99 8.50 20.10 -31.46
CA LEU A 99 7.75 21.20 -30.83
C LEU A 99 6.25 21.10 -31.11
N ASN A 100 5.86 20.84 -32.36
CA ASN A 100 4.46 20.68 -32.74
C ASN A 100 3.81 19.44 -32.11
N LYS A 101 4.53 18.32 -31.99
CA LYS A 101 4.04 17.11 -31.32
C LYS A 101 3.86 17.34 -29.82
N VAL A 102 4.86 17.91 -29.15
CA VAL A 102 4.81 18.22 -27.70
C VAL A 102 3.72 19.25 -27.42
N ARG A 103 3.60 20.30 -28.23
CA ARG A 103 2.54 21.32 -28.10
C ARG A 103 1.14 20.73 -28.25
N LYS A 104 0.93 19.80 -29.18
CA LYS A 104 -0.33 19.07 -29.32
C LYS A 104 -0.66 18.22 -28.09
N VAL A 105 0.33 17.55 -27.51
CA VAL A 105 0.15 16.75 -26.29
C VAL A 105 -0.16 17.66 -25.10
N VAL A 106 0.62 18.72 -24.89
CA VAL A 106 0.43 19.70 -23.81
C VAL A 106 -0.94 20.35 -23.89
N HIS A 107 -1.36 20.86 -25.06
CA HIS A 107 -2.70 21.46 -25.20
C HIS A 107 -3.83 20.47 -24.93
N ARG A 108 -3.64 19.19 -25.25
CA ARG A 108 -4.65 18.14 -25.02
C ARG A 108 -4.85 17.87 -23.54
N VAL A 109 -3.78 17.82 -22.75
CA VAL A 109 -3.89 17.59 -21.29
C VAL A 109 -4.11 18.87 -20.48
N GLN A 110 -3.90 20.05 -21.08
CA GLN A 110 -4.05 21.36 -20.43
C GLN A 110 -5.47 21.59 -19.91
N GLY A 111 -6.50 21.30 -20.72
CA GLY A 111 -7.91 21.47 -20.31
C GLY A 111 -8.28 20.61 -19.08
N PRO A 112 -8.10 19.27 -19.16
CA PRO A 112 -8.28 18.38 -18.02
C PRO A 112 -7.50 18.82 -16.76
N PHE A 113 -6.21 19.14 -16.92
CA PHE A 113 -5.35 19.55 -15.81
C PHE A 113 -5.79 20.87 -15.18
N GLN A 114 -6.20 21.85 -15.99
CA GLN A 114 -6.71 23.13 -15.49
C GLN A 114 -7.99 22.95 -14.68
N ARG A 115 -8.98 22.19 -15.20
CA ARG A 115 -10.21 21.91 -14.46
C ARG A 115 -9.93 21.16 -13.16
N PHE A 116 -9.02 20.18 -13.20
CA PHE A 116 -8.57 19.48 -12.00
C PHE A 116 -7.96 20.43 -10.96
N CYS A 117 -7.05 21.32 -11.37
CA CYS A 117 -6.47 22.34 -10.49
C CYS A 117 -7.54 23.29 -9.92
N GLU A 118 -8.50 23.72 -10.73
CA GLU A 118 -9.61 24.57 -10.28
C GLU A 118 -10.45 23.87 -9.21
N GLY A 119 -10.68 22.56 -9.34
CA GLY A 119 -11.31 21.74 -8.30
C GLY A 119 -10.48 21.70 -7.02
N MET A 120 -9.18 21.45 -7.15
CA MET A 120 -8.22 21.36 -6.03
C MET A 120 -8.07 22.67 -5.23
N LYS A 121 -8.43 23.83 -5.79
CA LYS A 121 -8.47 25.11 -5.05
C LYS A 121 -9.53 25.12 -3.95
N THR A 122 -10.48 24.19 -3.99
CA THR A 122 -11.51 24.06 -2.96
C THR A 122 -10.87 23.93 -1.58
N LEU A 123 -11.36 24.70 -0.61
CA LEU A 123 -10.84 24.73 0.77
C LEU A 123 -9.35 25.12 0.88
N GLY A 124 -8.77 25.75 -0.14
CA GLY A 124 -7.38 26.21 -0.14
C GLY A 124 -6.34 25.08 -0.25
N VAL A 125 -6.75 23.86 -0.59
CA VAL A 125 -5.85 22.69 -0.61
C VAL A 125 -4.73 22.87 -1.62
N LEU A 126 -5.02 23.34 -2.83
CA LEU A 126 -3.97 23.56 -3.84
C LEU A 126 -2.90 24.55 -3.37
N ASP A 127 -3.30 25.61 -2.66
CA ASP A 127 -2.36 26.60 -2.13
C ASP A 127 -1.50 25.99 -1.00
N ALA A 128 -2.09 25.15 -0.15
CA ALA A 128 -1.37 24.40 0.87
C ALA A 128 -0.36 23.41 0.26
N VAL A 129 -0.76 22.68 -0.79
CA VAL A 129 0.11 21.77 -1.55
C VAL A 129 1.32 22.51 -2.12
N ARG A 130 1.11 23.71 -2.69
CA ARG A 130 2.19 24.54 -3.24
C ARG A 130 3.11 25.09 -2.16
N LYS A 131 2.56 25.43 -0.99
CA LYS A 131 3.32 25.97 0.13
C LYS A 131 4.15 24.90 0.86
N HIS A 132 3.67 23.65 0.89
CA HIS A 132 4.28 22.55 1.64
C HIS A 132 4.42 21.26 0.81
N PRO A 133 5.11 21.29 -0.35
CA PRO A 133 5.12 20.17 -1.29
C PRO A 133 5.63 18.86 -0.68
N ASP A 134 6.66 18.90 0.16
CA ASP A 134 7.22 17.68 0.76
C ASP A 134 6.25 16.99 1.72
N SER A 135 5.45 17.76 2.48
CA SER A 135 4.45 17.21 3.39
C SER A 135 3.25 16.61 2.66
N PHE A 136 2.92 17.13 1.47
CA PHE A 136 1.78 16.65 0.70
C PHE A 136 2.14 15.53 -0.27
N LYS A 137 3.41 15.41 -0.70
CA LYS A 137 3.83 14.41 -1.69
C LYS A 137 3.39 12.97 -1.35
N PRO A 138 3.54 12.47 -0.11
CA PRO A 138 3.10 11.12 0.25
C PRO A 138 1.58 10.92 0.23
N LEU A 139 0.79 12.01 0.23
CA LEU A 139 -0.68 11.95 0.15
C LEU A 139 -1.13 11.83 -1.32
N PHE A 140 -0.40 12.42 -2.26
CA PHE A 140 -0.79 12.41 -3.67
C PHE A 140 -0.14 11.28 -4.45
N CYS A 141 1.14 11.04 -4.19
CA CYS A 141 1.93 10.05 -4.88
C CYS A 141 2.01 8.78 -4.04
N TYR A 142 1.96 7.65 -4.73
CA TYR A 142 2.27 6.39 -4.09
C TYR A 142 3.73 6.43 -3.65
N GLU A 143 3.94 6.23 -2.35
CA GLU A 143 5.25 5.96 -1.81
C GLU A 143 5.24 4.50 -1.37
N GLU A 144 6.10 3.71 -2.02
CA GLU A 144 6.25 2.31 -1.68
C GLU A 144 6.96 2.24 -0.33
N HIS A 145 6.20 2.24 0.76
CA HIS A 145 6.75 1.94 2.08
C HIS A 145 6.99 0.43 2.15
N LEU A 146 8.15 0.05 1.65
CA LEU A 146 8.65 -1.31 1.75
C LEU A 146 8.96 -1.61 3.19
N LEU A 147 8.26 -2.62 3.70
CA LEU A 147 8.59 -3.19 5.00
C LEU A 147 9.95 -3.89 4.85
N SER A 148 10.98 -3.35 5.48
CA SER A 148 12.28 -4.02 5.51
C SER A 148 12.23 -5.27 6.38
N ALA A 149 13.22 -6.15 6.24
CA ALA A 149 13.37 -7.34 7.07
C ALA A 149 13.41 -6.98 8.56
N ASP A 150 14.15 -5.91 8.92
CA ASP A 150 14.22 -5.43 10.31
C ASP A 150 12.88 -4.89 10.81
N GLN A 151 12.18 -4.13 9.97
CA GLN A 151 10.85 -3.64 10.35
C GLN A 151 9.87 -4.81 10.52
N MET A 152 9.94 -5.82 9.66
CA MET A 152 9.15 -7.04 9.76
C MET A 152 9.49 -7.82 11.03
N ASP A 153 10.77 -8.05 11.37
CA ASP A 153 11.17 -8.75 12.61
C ASP A 153 10.64 -8.02 13.85
N ASN A 154 10.74 -6.70 13.88
CA ASN A 154 10.30 -5.87 15.00
C ASN A 154 8.77 -5.87 15.22
N LEU A 155 7.97 -6.30 14.24
CA LEU A 155 6.53 -6.49 14.44
C LEU A 155 6.21 -7.70 15.33
N PHE A 156 7.11 -8.69 15.41
CA PHE A 156 6.84 -9.97 16.06
C PHE A 156 7.52 -10.09 17.41
N ILE A 157 6.72 -10.49 18.42
CA ILE A 157 7.26 -10.95 19.70
C ILE A 157 7.66 -12.43 19.56
N ILE A 158 8.96 -12.71 19.64
CA ILE A 158 9.48 -14.08 19.62
C ILE A 158 9.30 -14.73 21.00
N GLN A 159 8.52 -15.82 21.05
CA GLN A 159 8.21 -16.55 22.28
C GLN A 159 9.08 -17.81 22.38
N LEU A 160 10.24 -17.69 23.03
CA LEU A 160 11.16 -18.79 23.29
C LEU A 160 10.75 -19.60 24.55
N SER A 161 11.16 -20.86 24.58
CA SER A 161 11.13 -21.70 25.79
C SER A 161 12.06 -21.15 26.90
N PRO A 162 11.89 -21.58 28.16
CA PRO A 162 12.75 -21.17 29.29
C PRO A 162 14.24 -21.39 29.03
N GLU A 163 15.05 -20.51 29.62
CA GLU A 163 16.52 -20.57 29.56
C GLU A 163 17.07 -21.91 30.06
N GLY A 164 18.11 -22.41 29.40
CA GLY A 164 18.77 -23.68 29.74
C GLY A 164 18.09 -24.94 29.20
N SER A 165 16.94 -24.85 28.51
CA SER A 165 16.29 -26.01 27.91
C SER A 165 16.82 -26.33 26.50
N ASN A 166 16.94 -27.62 26.14
CA ASN A 166 17.26 -28.05 24.76
C ASN A 166 16.24 -27.49 23.74
N LYS A 167 14.98 -27.30 24.17
CA LYS A 167 13.92 -26.67 23.38
C LYS A 167 14.25 -25.22 23.02
N ARG A 168 14.88 -24.47 23.93
CA ARG A 168 15.30 -23.09 23.68
C ARG A 168 16.44 -23.01 22.68
N THR A 169 17.49 -23.83 22.81
CA THR A 169 18.63 -23.84 21.86
C THR A 169 18.17 -24.13 20.44
N ALA A 170 17.23 -25.05 20.26
CA ALA A 170 16.63 -25.31 18.96
C ALA A 170 15.81 -24.10 18.44
N GLY A 171 15.04 -23.46 19.31
CA GLY A 171 14.28 -22.25 18.99
C GLY A 171 15.18 -21.09 18.57
N GLU A 172 16.24 -20.81 19.32
CA GLU A 172 17.23 -19.74 19.01
C GLU A 172 17.88 -19.95 17.64
N ARG A 173 18.19 -21.20 17.26
CA ARG A 173 18.67 -21.51 15.91
C ARG A 173 17.62 -21.21 14.84
N VAL A 174 16.34 -21.50 15.09
CA VAL A 174 15.28 -21.15 14.12
C VAL A 174 15.01 -19.66 14.08
N VAL A 175 15.26 -18.92 15.16
CA VAL A 175 15.23 -17.45 15.14
C VAL A 175 16.26 -16.89 14.17
N THR A 176 17.47 -17.46 14.11
CA THR A 176 18.46 -17.01 13.12
C THR A 176 17.95 -17.30 11.71
N TYR A 177 17.41 -18.49 11.44
CA TYR A 177 16.82 -18.82 10.13
C TYR A 177 15.65 -17.92 9.74
N TRP A 178 14.79 -17.56 10.70
CA TRP A 178 13.70 -16.61 10.47
C TRP A 178 14.23 -15.25 10.01
N ARG A 179 15.24 -14.71 10.71
CA ARG A 179 15.84 -13.42 10.36
C ARG A 179 16.57 -13.46 9.02
N ASP A 180 17.34 -14.52 8.78
CA ASP A 180 18.03 -14.72 7.50
C ASP A 180 17.02 -14.84 6.34
N TYR A 181 15.89 -15.53 6.57
CA TYR A 181 14.82 -15.65 5.58
C TYR A 181 14.10 -14.33 5.30
N LEU A 182 13.93 -13.47 6.31
CA LEU A 182 13.39 -12.12 6.09
C LEU A 182 14.33 -11.27 5.24
N GLN A 183 15.64 -11.38 5.46
CA GLN A 183 16.65 -10.68 4.67
C GLN A 183 16.66 -11.17 3.22
N ASP A 184 16.71 -12.49 3.00
CA ASP A 184 16.57 -13.09 1.66
C ASP A 184 15.28 -12.65 0.97
N ALA A 185 14.16 -12.56 1.72
CA ALA A 185 12.89 -12.12 1.17
C ALA A 185 12.87 -10.64 0.78
N GLU A 186 13.57 -9.79 1.52
CA GLU A 186 13.75 -8.38 1.16
C GLU A 186 14.61 -8.24 -0.11
N GLU A 187 15.70 -9.00 -0.22
CA GLU A 187 16.58 -9.02 -1.41
C GLU A 187 15.89 -9.58 -2.67
N GLU A 188 15.05 -10.61 -2.52
CA GLU A 188 14.23 -11.17 -3.61
C GLU A 188 13.13 -10.20 -4.07
N GLY A 189 12.82 -9.19 -3.26
CA GLY A 189 11.94 -8.08 -3.60
C GLY A 189 10.73 -7.96 -2.67
N PRO A 190 10.11 -6.77 -2.65
CA PRO A 190 9.19 -6.38 -1.59
C PRO A 190 7.91 -7.20 -1.48
N THR A 191 7.50 -7.81 -2.59
CA THR A 191 6.29 -8.63 -2.63
C THR A 191 6.40 -9.87 -1.75
N LYS A 192 7.60 -10.40 -1.50
CA LYS A 192 7.79 -11.59 -0.68
C LYS A 192 7.61 -11.26 0.80
N VAL A 193 8.17 -10.15 1.28
CA VAL A 193 7.95 -9.67 2.66
C VAL A 193 6.46 -9.39 2.93
N GLN A 194 5.76 -8.76 1.97
CA GLN A 194 4.31 -8.55 2.07
C GLN A 194 3.51 -9.87 2.12
N LYS A 195 3.93 -10.89 1.38
CA LYS A 195 3.31 -12.23 1.46
C LYS A 195 3.54 -12.89 2.81
N ILE A 196 4.70 -12.71 3.43
CA ILE A 196 4.97 -13.19 4.79
C ILE A 196 4.08 -12.47 5.81
N LEU A 197 3.91 -11.15 5.67
CA LEU A 197 3.00 -10.38 6.52
C LEU A 197 1.54 -10.86 6.37
N ALA A 198 1.09 -11.07 5.13
CA ALA A 198 -0.25 -11.57 4.84
C ALA A 198 -0.44 -13.00 5.35
N PHE A 199 0.57 -13.86 5.25
CA PHE A 199 0.56 -15.20 5.81
C PHE A 199 0.35 -15.17 7.32
N ALA A 200 1.05 -14.27 8.03
CA ALA A 200 1.00 -14.16 9.48
C ALA A 200 -0.28 -13.51 10.02
N THR A 201 -0.77 -12.47 9.33
CA THR A 201 -1.77 -11.52 9.88
C THR A 201 -3.04 -11.41 9.05
N GLY A 202 -3.03 -11.91 7.80
CA GLY A 202 -4.08 -11.68 6.83
C GLY A 202 -4.02 -10.31 6.14
N ALA A 203 -3.11 -9.41 6.56
CA ALA A 203 -2.94 -8.08 5.96
C ALA A 203 -1.66 -8.01 5.12
N SER A 204 -1.72 -7.39 3.95
CA SER A 204 -0.53 -7.15 3.09
C SER A 204 0.21 -5.85 3.44
N VAL A 205 -0.31 -5.06 4.37
CA VAL A 205 0.25 -3.78 4.85
C VAL A 205 0.03 -3.67 6.36
N VAL A 206 0.97 -3.04 7.07
CA VAL A 206 0.83 -2.76 8.50
C VAL A 206 -0.26 -1.70 8.72
N PRO A 207 -1.29 -1.96 9.55
CA PRO A 207 -2.31 -0.95 9.85
C PRO A 207 -1.70 0.30 10.51
N PRO A 208 -2.21 1.52 10.26
CA PRO A 208 -1.67 2.74 10.87
C PRO A 208 -1.66 2.75 12.40
N ILE A 209 -2.56 2.01 13.04
CA ILE A 209 -2.64 1.86 14.50
C ILE A 209 -1.84 0.65 15.03
N GLY A 210 -1.15 -0.07 14.14
CA GLY A 210 -0.52 -1.36 14.44
C GLY A 210 -1.52 -2.51 14.52
N PHE A 211 -1.00 -3.69 14.87
CA PHE A 211 -1.79 -4.92 15.00
C PHE A 211 -2.25 -5.15 16.44
N SER A 212 -3.49 -5.61 16.59
CA SER A 212 -4.05 -6.06 17.86
C SER A 212 -4.76 -7.42 17.65
N PRO A 213 -4.31 -8.51 18.29
CA PRO A 213 -3.17 -8.60 19.21
C PRO A 213 -1.81 -8.40 18.49
N THR A 214 -0.76 -8.08 19.25
CA THR A 214 0.60 -7.94 18.71
C THR A 214 1.06 -9.25 18.04
N PRO A 215 1.67 -9.19 16.84
CA PRO A 215 2.15 -10.37 16.16
C PRO A 215 3.18 -11.15 16.98
N SER A 216 3.21 -12.47 16.82
CA SER A 216 4.13 -13.33 17.59
C SER A 216 4.65 -14.52 16.79
N VAL A 217 5.88 -14.91 17.10
CA VAL A 217 6.50 -16.14 16.59
C VAL A 217 6.60 -17.15 17.73
N LYS A 218 6.08 -18.35 17.51
CA LYS A 218 6.22 -19.50 18.41
C LYS A 218 6.91 -20.65 17.70
N PHE A 219 7.35 -21.65 18.46
CA PHE A 219 8.04 -22.81 17.92
C PHE A 219 7.20 -24.07 18.12
N ILE A 220 7.18 -24.93 17.10
CA ILE A 220 6.50 -26.21 17.18
C ILE A 220 7.50 -27.23 17.71
N HIS A 221 7.30 -27.64 18.97
CA HIS A 221 8.12 -28.64 19.63
C HIS A 221 7.57 -30.04 19.35
N ASN A 222 8.44 -31.00 19.04
CA ASN A 222 8.04 -32.40 18.87
C ASN A 222 7.44 -32.92 20.20
N GLY A 223 6.26 -33.55 20.13
CA GLY A 223 5.67 -34.31 21.25
C GLY A 223 4.44 -33.71 21.95
N GLU A 224 3.49 -33.10 21.23
CA GLU A 224 2.13 -32.91 21.79
C GLU A 224 1.16 -34.05 21.42
N ASP A 225 1.48 -34.87 20.41
CA ASP A 225 0.78 -36.13 20.08
C ASP A 225 1.79 -37.22 19.69
N ASP A 226 1.56 -38.45 20.15
CA ASP A 226 2.42 -39.66 20.07
C ASP A 226 2.65 -40.22 18.64
N PHE A 227 2.49 -39.41 17.58
CA PHE A 227 2.78 -39.82 16.20
C PHE A 227 3.90 -38.98 15.57
N ALA A 228 5.10 -39.54 15.66
CA ALA A 228 6.25 -39.42 14.75
C ALA A 228 6.15 -38.41 13.58
N SER A 229 6.66 -37.19 13.79
CA SER A 229 7.58 -36.43 12.91
C SER A 229 7.56 -34.94 13.28
N THR A 230 8.69 -34.24 13.14
CA THR A 230 8.70 -32.76 13.22
C THR A 230 7.76 -32.21 12.14
N PRO A 231 6.80 -31.32 12.48
CA PRO A 231 5.93 -30.70 11.49
C PRO A 231 6.76 -30.05 10.39
N LEU A 232 6.39 -30.28 9.13
CA LEU A 232 7.26 -29.91 8.01
C LEU A 232 7.13 -28.44 7.62
N PHE A 233 5.98 -27.81 7.86
CA PHE A 233 5.64 -26.49 7.35
C PHE A 233 5.35 -25.50 8.48
N PRO A 234 5.62 -24.20 8.27
CA PRO A 234 5.12 -23.16 9.18
C PRO A 234 3.60 -23.10 9.17
N ILE A 235 3.02 -22.74 10.30
CA ILE A 235 1.57 -22.60 10.48
C ILE A 235 1.28 -21.18 10.95
N ALA A 236 0.32 -20.49 10.34
CA ALA A 236 -0.14 -19.19 10.79
C ALA A 236 -1.56 -19.25 11.37
N SER A 237 -1.82 -18.40 12.34
CA SER A 237 -3.14 -18.13 12.90
C SER A 237 -3.41 -16.64 12.81
N THR A 238 -4.00 -16.20 11.69
CA THR A 238 -4.20 -14.78 11.37
C THR A 238 -5.08 -14.06 12.39
N CYS A 239 -6.09 -14.73 12.97
CA CYS A 239 -6.94 -14.14 14.02
C CYS A 239 -6.17 -13.66 15.26
N VAL A 240 -4.99 -14.23 15.52
CA VAL A 240 -4.14 -13.90 16.67
C VAL A 240 -2.74 -13.45 16.24
N ASN A 241 -2.55 -13.14 14.95
CA ASN A 241 -1.28 -12.71 14.37
C ASN A 241 -0.07 -13.60 14.75
N CYS A 242 -0.25 -14.92 14.81
CA CYS A 242 0.78 -15.84 15.29
C CYS A 242 1.30 -16.76 14.19
N ILE A 243 2.61 -16.75 13.96
CA ILE A 243 3.31 -17.78 13.18
C ILE A 243 3.91 -18.80 14.13
N ARG A 244 3.79 -20.09 13.80
CA ARG A 244 4.43 -21.21 14.47
C ARG A 244 5.44 -21.84 13.52
N LEU A 245 6.71 -21.83 13.90
CA LEU A 245 7.83 -22.31 13.10
C LEU A 245 8.27 -23.71 13.56
N PRO A 246 8.46 -24.67 12.64
CA PRO A 246 9.09 -25.93 12.98
C PRO A 246 10.56 -25.79 13.33
N LEU A 247 11.06 -26.71 14.16
CA LEU A 247 12.44 -26.75 14.60
C LEU A 247 13.37 -27.42 13.57
N HIS A 248 13.50 -26.83 12.38
CA HIS A 248 14.37 -27.34 11.33
C HIS A 248 15.86 -27.33 11.73
N VAL A 249 16.63 -28.23 11.10
CA VAL A 249 18.06 -28.44 11.40
C VAL A 249 18.99 -27.58 10.54
N SER A 250 18.50 -27.05 9.42
CA SER A 250 19.27 -26.16 8.53
C SER A 250 18.37 -25.07 7.94
N TYR A 251 19.02 -24.00 7.47
CA TYR A 251 18.37 -22.86 6.84
C TYR A 251 17.71 -23.24 5.51
N GLU A 252 18.36 -24.09 4.71
CA GLU A 252 17.88 -24.48 3.37
C GLU A 252 16.54 -25.23 3.46
N VAL A 253 16.41 -26.11 4.46
CA VAL A 253 15.13 -26.80 4.72
C VAL A 253 14.08 -25.81 5.21
N PHE A 254 14.44 -24.91 6.13
CA PHE A 254 13.53 -23.86 6.60
C PHE A 254 12.99 -23.03 5.43
N LYS A 255 13.88 -22.51 4.56
CA LYS A 255 13.56 -21.70 3.39
C LYS A 255 12.64 -22.45 2.42
N ASP A 256 13.01 -23.66 2.02
CA ASP A 256 12.22 -24.50 1.09
C ASP A 256 10.80 -24.73 1.61
N LYS A 257 10.65 -25.07 2.91
CA LYS A 257 9.34 -25.34 3.50
C LYS A 257 8.51 -24.08 3.71
N PHE A 258 9.14 -22.96 4.04
CA PHE A 258 8.44 -21.69 4.16
C PHE A 258 7.96 -21.19 2.80
N ASP A 259 8.82 -21.25 1.77
CA ASP A 259 8.46 -20.87 0.40
C ASP A 259 7.31 -21.73 -0.15
N PHE A 260 7.34 -23.05 0.11
CA PHE A 260 6.23 -23.93 -0.23
C PHE A 260 4.93 -23.52 0.48
N ALA A 261 4.98 -23.21 1.78
CA ALA A 261 3.80 -22.78 2.53
C ALA A 261 3.20 -21.49 1.97
N LEU A 262 4.04 -20.47 1.70
CA LEU A 262 3.60 -19.21 1.09
C LEU A 262 2.95 -19.42 -0.28
N GLY A 263 3.53 -20.30 -1.10
CA GLY A 263 3.01 -20.61 -2.44
C GLY A 263 1.65 -21.30 -2.44
N ASN A 264 1.28 -21.98 -1.35
CA ASN A 264 0.03 -22.75 -1.25
C ASN A 264 -1.08 -22.01 -0.47
N THR A 265 -0.79 -20.85 0.15
CA THR A 265 -1.78 -20.07 0.91
C THR A 265 -2.65 -19.11 0.09
N TYR A 266 -2.93 -19.39 -1.18
CA TYR A 266 -3.85 -18.56 -1.97
C TYR A 266 -5.28 -18.58 -1.37
N GLY A 267 -5.69 -17.51 -0.67
CA GLY A 267 -7.10 -17.14 -0.59
C GLY A 267 -7.83 -17.10 0.77
N PHE A 268 -7.17 -16.89 1.91
CA PHE A 268 -7.90 -16.46 3.12
C PHE A 268 -7.90 -14.93 3.22
N GLY A 269 -9.01 -14.29 2.85
CA GLY A 269 -9.27 -12.87 3.18
C GLY A 269 -9.57 -11.89 2.04
N ARG A 270 -9.65 -12.34 0.77
CA ARG A 270 -10.22 -11.49 -0.30
C ARG A 270 -11.71 -11.78 -0.47
N SER A 271 -12.52 -11.16 0.38
CA SER A 271 -13.98 -11.03 0.24
C SER A 271 -14.35 -9.57 0.37
#